data_AF-A0A524PYG2-F1
#
_entry.id   AF-A0A524PYG2-F1
#
_cell.length_a   1.000
_cell.length_b   1.000
_cell.length_c   1.000
_cell.angle_alpha   90.00
_cell.angle_beta   90.00
_cell.angle_gamma   90.00
#
_symmetry.space_group_name_H-M   'P 1'
#
loop_
_entity.id
_entity.type
_entity.pdbx_description
1 polymer ?
#
loop_
_entity_poly.entity_id
_entity_poly.type
_entity_poly.pdbx_seq_one_letter_code
_entity_poly.pdbx_strand_id
1 'polypeptide(L)' 'MTGGESIRADQKRLWASLMEMGRIGATPGGGVGRIALTALDKQARDLFVA' A
#
# COMPACT_ATOMS: atom_id res chain seq x y z
N MET A 1 -1.22 -6.90 -38.14
CA MET A 1 -0.58 -7.45 -36.95
C MET A 1 -0.27 -6.30 -36.00
N THR A 2 -1.19 -5.92 -35.13
CA THR A 2 -0.92 -4.90 -34.10
C THR A 2 -0.06 -5.55 -33.03
N GLY A 3 1.21 -5.18 -32.97
CA GLY A 3 2.11 -5.60 -31.90
C GLY A 3 1.54 -5.12 -30.58
N GLY A 4 1.17 -6.07 -29.70
CA GLY A 4 0.65 -5.75 -28.38
C GLY A 4 1.75 -5.07 -27.57
N GLU A 5 1.54 -3.81 -27.20
CA GLU A 5 2.42 -3.13 -26.26
C GLU A 5 2.35 -3.84 -24.90
N SER A 6 3.51 -4.10 -24.31
CA SER A 6 3.61 -4.67 -22.97
C SER A 6 3.21 -3.62 -21.94
N ILE A 7 2.01 -3.76 -21.36
CA ILE A 7 1.58 -2.95 -20.22
C ILE A 7 2.48 -3.27 -19.03
N ARG A 8 3.08 -2.24 -18.42
CA ARG A 8 3.93 -2.37 -17.23
C ARG A 8 3.45 -1.46 -16.11
N ALA A 9 3.60 -1.93 -14.88
CA ALA A 9 3.38 -1.12 -13.68
C ALA A 9 4.55 -0.15 -13.45
N ASP A 10 4.25 1.03 -12.91
CA ASP A 10 5.26 1.93 -12.37
C ASP A 10 5.76 1.39 -11.01
N GLN A 11 7.00 0.88 -11.01
CA GLN A 11 7.63 0.27 -9.85
C GLN A 11 7.87 1.28 -8.72
N LYS A 12 8.27 2.50 -9.05
CA LYS A 12 8.58 3.53 -8.05
C LYS A 12 7.30 3.97 -7.36
N ARG A 13 6.23 4.20 -8.14
CA ARG A 13 4.91 4.53 -7.60
C ARG A 13 4.37 3.41 -6.72
N LEU A 14 4.48 2.16 -7.17
CA LEU A 14 4.05 1.00 -6.39
C LEU A 14 4.80 0.95 -5.04
N TRP A 15 6.13 1.02 -5.09
CA TRP A 15 6.94 0.98 -3.87
C TRP A 15 6.61 2.12 -2.92
N ALA A 16 6.42 3.33 -3.42
CA ALA A 16 6.00 4.47 -2.61
C ALA A 16 4.66 4.22 -1.90
N SER A 17 3.67 3.67 -2.60
CA SER A 17 2.36 3.35 -2.00
C SER A 17 2.45 2.26 -0.92
N LEU A 18 3.31 1.25 -1.12
CA LEU A 18 3.57 0.20 -0.12
C LEU A 18 4.21 0.78 1.14
N MET A 19 5.20 1.66 0.97
CA MET A 19 5.88 2.30 2.09
C MET A 19 4.94 3.23 2.86
N GLU A 20 4.08 3.97 2.17
CA GLU A 20 3.08 4.84 2.81
C GLU A 20 2.11 4.03 3.68
N MET A 21 1.56 2.95 3.12
CA MET A 21 0.67 2.04 3.86
C MET A 21 1.38 1.32 5.02
N GLY A 22 2.67 1.00 4.86
CA GLY A 22 3.49 0.36 5.89
C GLY A 22 3.71 1.22 7.15
N ARG A 23 3.61 2.55 7.04
CA ARG A 23 3.72 3.47 8.19
C ARG A 23 2.54 3.34 9.15
N ILE A 24 1.36 2.95 8.64
CA ILE A 24 0.14 2.82 9.44
C ILE A 24 0.15 1.49 10.19
N GLY A 25 0.52 1.54 11.47
CA GLY A 25 0.67 0.38 12.33
C GLY A 25 2.07 -0.25 12.30
N ALA A 26 3.10 0.51 11.90
CA ALA A 26 4.48 0.07 11.97
C ALA A 26 4.87 -0.34 13.41
N THR A 27 5.55 -1.48 13.55
CA THR A 27 6.02 -2.00 14.84
C THR A 27 7.52 -1.76 15.03
N PRO A 28 8.04 -1.75 16.28
CA PRO A 28 9.48 -1.65 16.52
C PRO A 28 10.31 -2.74 15.85
N GLY A 29 9.72 -3.90 15.56
CA GLY A 29 10.37 -5.00 14.84
C GLY A 29 10.39 -4.83 13.31
N GLY A 30 9.93 -3.69 12.78
CA GLY A 30 9.89 -3.43 11.34
C GLY A 30 8.72 -4.08 10.59
N GLY A 31 7.76 -4.67 11.32
CA GLY A 31 6.54 -5.25 10.75
C GLY A 31 5.36 -4.29 10.84
N VAL A 32 4.15 -4.81 10.59
CA VAL A 32 2.90 -4.05 10.68
C VAL A 32 1.92 -4.79 11.60
N GLY A 33 1.53 -4.14 12.70
CA GLY A 33 0.53 -4.60 13.66
C GLY A 33 -0.79 -3.88 13.46
N ARG A 34 -1.45 -4.11 12.33
CA ARG A 34 -2.73 -3.47 11.98
C ARG A 34 -3.87 -4.47 12.05
N ILE A 35 -4.45 -4.60 13.24
CA ILE A 35 -5.54 -5.54 13.53
C ILE A 35 -6.87 -5.00 12.97
N ALA A 36 -7.68 -5.87 12.39
CA ALA A 36 -8.96 -5.51 11.79
C ALA A 36 -9.88 -4.76 12.76
N LEU A 37 -10.62 -3.77 12.24
CA LEU A 37 -11.59 -2.94 12.96
C LEU A 37 -11.01 -2.05 14.09
N THR A 38 -9.69 -1.93 14.17
CA THR A 38 -9.04 -0.92 15.02
C THR A 38 -8.98 0.44 14.31
N ALA A 39 -8.64 1.49 15.04
CA ALA A 39 -8.42 2.82 14.46
C ALA A 39 -7.33 2.82 13.37
N LEU A 40 -6.28 2.01 13.52
CA LEU A 40 -5.22 1.85 12.52
C LEU A 40 -5.73 1.19 11.24
N ASP A 41 -6.65 0.22 11.36
CA ASP A 41 -7.31 -0.39 10.20
C ASP A 41 -8.19 0.63 9.48
N LYS A 42 -8.94 1.47 10.22
CA LYS A 42 -9.69 2.57 9.61
C LYS A 42 -8.78 3.53 8.85
N GLN A 43 -7.71 4.02 9.48
CA GLN A 43 -6.78 4.97 8.87
C GLN A 43 -6.17 4.41 7.57
N ALA A 44 -5.79 3.13 7.59
CA ALA A 44 -5.31 2.43 6.42
C ALA A 44 -6.36 2.33 5.31
N ARG A 45 -7.62 2.06 5.64
CA ARG A 45 -8.70 2.00 4.64
C ARG A 45 -8.98 3.37 4.04
N ASP A 46 -9.01 4.41 4.87
CA ASP A 46 -9.23 5.79 4.43
C ASP A 46 -8.19 6.22 3.38
N LEU A 47 -6.94 5.71 3.44
CA LEU A 47 -5.89 5.96 2.46
C LEU A 47 -6.26 5.52 1.02
N PHE A 48 -7.15 4.54 0.84
CA PHE A 48 -7.47 3.95 -0.47
C PHE A 48 -8.85 4.33 -1.04
N VAL A 49 -9.70 5.00 -0.27
CA VAL A 49 -11.12 5.24 -0.63
C VAL A 49 -11.32 6.57 -1.37
N ALA A 50 -10.25 7.31 -1.70
CA ALA A 50 -10.31 8.56 -2.46
C ALA A 50 -10.96 8.40 -3.84
#